data_AF-A0A348Z4P5-F1
#
_entry.id   AF-A0A348Z4P5-F1
#
_cell.length_a   1.000
_cell.length_b   1.000
_cell.length_c   1.000
_cell.angle_alpha   90.00
_cell.angle_beta   90.00
_cell.angle_gamma   90.00
#
_symmetry.space_group_name_H-M   'P 1'
#
loop_
_entity.id
_entity.type
_entity.pdbx_description
1 polymer ?
#
loop_
_entity_poly.entity_id
_entity_poly.type
_entity_poly.pdbx_seq_one_letter_code
_entity_poly.pdbx_strand_id
1 'polypeptide(L)'
;AIRSVTLDGAMEGIKFFIKPDFSKVTIGTVMAALGQAFFSLSLGMGAIITYGSYLGNTENLEKNAVIIPAIDTAVALLAGFAVLPAVFAFGFEPGAGPSLMFITLPSVFDSMPFGQFFGILFFILILFAALTSAISLLEVVVAFVIDTFKIERKKATIIISTILFFIGIPCSLANGPVMKDVLIFGYNFFDFMSFLAENLLMPLGGLLMCIFIGYVWGVDNISDEISCNGKYRFRSKPFFVIMIKYIAPVLIFIIWLNAIEVLPYILKIFGITL
;
A
#
# COMPACT_ATOMS: atom_id res chain seq x y z
N ALA A 1 -10.77 -5.37 17.15
CA ALA A 1 -12.01 -5.83 16.49
C ALA A 1 -13.09 -6.22 17.51
N ILE A 2 -12.93 -7.31 18.27
CA ILE A 2 -14.01 -7.84 19.16
C ILE A 2 -14.59 -6.79 20.11
N ARG A 3 -13.77 -6.01 20.83
CA ARG A 3 -14.30 -4.96 21.71
C ARG A 3 -15.04 -3.85 20.94
N SER A 4 -14.47 -3.41 19.81
CA SER A 4 -15.00 -2.31 19.02
C SER A 4 -16.43 -2.58 18.54
N VAL A 5 -16.70 -3.81 18.08
CA VAL A 5 -18.03 -4.22 17.61
C VAL A 5 -19.06 -4.41 18.73
N THR A 6 -18.65 -4.49 20.00
CA THR A 6 -19.54 -4.59 21.16
C THR A 6 -19.76 -3.27 21.89
N LEU A 7 -19.26 -2.16 21.37
CA LEU A 7 -19.55 -0.83 21.92
C LEU A 7 -20.99 -0.42 21.58
N ASP A 8 -21.59 0.38 22.45
CA ASP A 8 -22.90 0.99 22.18
C ASP A 8 -22.77 1.93 20.96
N GLY A 9 -23.68 1.79 19.98
CA GLY A 9 -23.62 2.53 18.71
C GLY A 9 -22.68 1.94 17.64
N ALA A 10 -21.93 0.87 17.94
CA ALA A 10 -21.01 0.22 17.00
C ALA A 10 -21.68 -0.27 15.70
N MET A 11 -22.97 -0.62 15.77
CA MET A 11 -23.72 -1.15 14.63
C MET A 11 -23.77 -0.18 13.44
N GLU A 12 -23.82 1.14 13.69
CA GLU A 12 -23.80 2.12 12.59
C GLU A 12 -22.44 2.15 11.90
N GLY A 13 -21.34 2.00 12.64
CA GLY A 13 -20.00 1.86 12.05
C GLY A 13 -19.81 0.53 11.31
N ILE A 14 -20.40 -0.56 11.79
CA ILE A 14 -20.43 -1.83 11.06
C ILE A 14 -21.18 -1.67 9.74
N LYS A 15 -22.40 -1.11 9.77
CA LYS A 15 -23.18 -0.83 8.56
C LYS A 15 -22.41 0.06 7.59
N PHE A 16 -21.77 1.13 8.09
CA PHE A 16 -20.93 1.99 7.28
C PHE A 16 -19.79 1.23 6.58
N PHE A 17 -19.20 0.24 7.25
CA PHE A 17 -18.08 -0.52 6.69
C PHE A 17 -18.51 -1.58 5.67
N ILE A 18 -19.57 -2.34 5.95
CA ILE A 18 -19.91 -3.54 5.15
C ILE A 18 -21.11 -3.36 4.22
N LYS A 19 -21.94 -2.33 4.42
CA LYS A 19 -23.12 -2.10 3.57
C LYS A 19 -22.67 -1.32 2.33
N PRO A 20 -22.63 -1.94 1.14
CA PRO A 20 -22.19 -1.24 -0.06
C PRO A 20 -23.21 -0.16 -0.44
N ASP A 21 -22.70 1.01 -0.79
CA ASP A 21 -23.46 2.08 -1.42
C ASP A 21 -22.98 2.23 -2.86
N PHE A 22 -23.72 1.61 -3.79
CA PHE A 22 -23.36 1.62 -5.22
C PHE A 22 -23.40 3.01 -5.84
N SER A 23 -24.09 3.98 -5.22
CA SER A 23 -24.06 5.37 -5.68
C SER A 23 -22.67 6.02 -5.50
N LYS A 24 -21.85 5.48 -4.59
CA LYS A 24 -20.47 5.92 -4.33
C LYS A 24 -19.43 5.15 -5.13
N VAL A 25 -19.83 4.15 -5.93
CA VAL A 25 -18.92 3.42 -6.80
C VAL A 25 -18.72 4.24 -8.07
N THR A 26 -17.74 5.13 -8.03
CA THR A 26 -17.33 5.97 -9.15
C THR A 26 -16.00 5.47 -9.72
N ILE A 27 -15.62 5.97 -10.89
CA ILE A 27 -14.27 5.73 -11.43
C ILE A 27 -13.21 6.17 -10.42
N GLY A 28 -13.37 7.33 -9.78
CA GLY A 28 -12.46 7.82 -8.74
C GLY A 28 -12.34 6.84 -7.56
N THR A 29 -13.45 6.26 -7.10
CA THR A 29 -13.46 5.24 -6.04
C THR A 29 -12.67 4.00 -6.44
N VAL A 30 -12.85 3.53 -7.69
CA VAL A 30 -12.10 2.38 -8.22
C VAL A 30 -10.61 2.69 -8.33
N MET A 31 -10.24 3.89 -8.79
CA MET A 31 -8.83 4.31 -8.90
C MET A 31 -8.17 4.39 -7.51
N ALA A 32 -8.85 4.99 -6.52
CA ALA A 32 -8.35 5.06 -5.15
C ALA A 32 -8.16 3.66 -4.52
N ALA A 33 -9.11 2.75 -4.75
CA ALA A 33 -9.01 1.37 -4.27
C ALA A 33 -7.83 0.61 -4.89
N LEU A 34 -7.57 0.81 -6.19
CA LEU A 34 -6.44 0.20 -6.87
C LEU A 34 -5.09 0.78 -6.40
N GLY A 35 -4.99 2.10 -6.21
CA GLY A 35 -3.81 2.73 -5.61
C GLY A 35 -3.50 2.18 -4.22
N GLN A 36 -4.53 2.04 -3.38
CA GLN A 36 -4.39 1.44 -2.05
C GLN A 36 -3.93 -0.02 -2.12
N ALA A 37 -4.41 -0.80 -3.10
CA ALA A 37 -3.96 -2.18 -3.28
C ALA A 37 -2.47 -2.26 -3.65
N PHE A 38 -1.96 -1.34 -4.47
CA PHE A 38 -0.52 -1.26 -4.79
C PHE A 38 0.31 -0.95 -3.55
N PHE A 39 -0.11 0.04 -2.77
CA PHE A 39 0.58 0.43 -1.54
C PHE A 39 0.58 -0.71 -0.50
N SER A 40 -0.59 -1.29 -0.22
CA SER A 40 -0.76 -2.37 0.77
C SER A 40 0.11 -3.59 0.43
N LEU A 41 0.18 -3.95 -0.86
CA LEU A 41 0.96 -5.10 -1.32
C LEU A 41 2.42 -4.78 -1.67
N SER A 42 2.86 -3.53 -1.44
CA SER A 42 4.23 -3.07 -1.76
C SER A 42 4.62 -3.30 -3.24
N LEU A 43 3.66 -3.09 -4.15
CA LEU A 43 3.84 -3.28 -5.59
C LEU A 43 4.37 -2.03 -6.28
N GLY A 44 5.18 -2.22 -7.33
CA GLY A 44 5.70 -1.12 -8.15
C GLY A 44 6.88 -0.35 -7.57
N MET A 45 7.25 -0.61 -6.30
CA MET A 45 8.39 0.01 -5.60
C MET A 45 9.63 -0.89 -5.49
N GLY A 46 9.62 -2.09 -6.07
CA GLY A 46 10.76 -3.02 -6.06
C GLY A 46 10.90 -3.91 -4.81
N ALA A 47 10.17 -3.65 -3.73
CA ALA A 47 10.24 -4.41 -2.47
C ALA A 47 10.06 -5.93 -2.66
N ILE A 48 9.02 -6.34 -3.37
CA ILE A 48 8.75 -7.76 -3.65
C ILE A 48 9.82 -8.38 -4.55
N ILE A 49 10.42 -7.60 -5.46
CA ILE A 49 11.50 -8.08 -6.33
C ILE A 49 12.77 -8.32 -5.49
N THR A 50 13.13 -7.37 -4.63
CA THR A 50 14.28 -7.50 -3.73
C THR A 50 14.12 -8.71 -2.82
N TYR A 51 12.96 -8.89 -2.20
CA TYR A 51 12.68 -10.09 -1.39
C TYR A 51 12.66 -11.37 -2.20
N GLY A 52 12.10 -11.33 -3.41
CA GLY A 52 12.12 -12.44 -4.36
C GLY A 52 13.54 -12.90 -4.69
N SER A 53 14.50 -11.97 -4.80
CA SER A 53 15.90 -12.28 -5.09
C SER A 53 16.61 -13.06 -3.97
N TYR A 54 16.06 -13.05 -2.75
CA TYR A 54 16.57 -13.80 -1.60
C TYR A 54 15.85 -15.14 -1.39
N LEU A 55 14.80 -15.44 -2.16
CA LEU A 55 14.13 -16.74 -2.10
C LEU A 55 14.98 -17.83 -2.75
N GLY A 56 14.98 -19.02 -2.16
CA GLY A 56 15.59 -20.20 -2.78
C GLY A 56 14.73 -20.78 -3.90
N ASN A 57 15.35 -21.57 -4.78
CA ASN A 57 14.71 -22.25 -5.93
C ASN A 57 13.71 -23.38 -5.52
N THR A 58 13.26 -23.40 -4.27
CA THR A 58 12.34 -24.39 -3.71
C THR A 58 11.03 -23.79 -3.23
N GLU A 59 10.83 -22.49 -3.44
CA GLU A 59 9.62 -21.81 -3.01
C GLU A 59 8.53 -21.86 -4.08
N ASN A 60 7.28 -22.04 -3.65
CA ASN A 60 6.14 -22.05 -4.55
C ASN A 60 5.60 -20.62 -4.72
N LEU A 61 6.04 -19.94 -5.78
CA LEU A 61 5.67 -18.56 -6.06
C LEU A 61 4.16 -18.39 -6.31
N GLU A 62 3.52 -19.36 -6.99
CA GLU A 62 2.07 -19.30 -7.25
C GLU A 62 1.26 -19.34 -5.94
N LYS A 63 1.63 -20.21 -5.01
CA LYS A 63 1.01 -20.28 -3.68
C LYS A 63 1.21 -18.97 -2.90
N ASN A 64 2.42 -18.43 -2.91
CA ASN A 64 2.74 -17.20 -2.19
C ASN A 64 1.99 -15.98 -2.76
N ALA A 65 1.83 -15.91 -4.09
CA ALA A 65 1.07 -14.86 -4.76
C ALA A 65 -0.43 -14.85 -4.40
N VAL A 66 -0.98 -15.94 -3.88
CA VAL A 66 -2.36 -16.02 -3.38
C VAL A 66 -2.42 -15.76 -1.86
N ILE A 67 -1.52 -16.36 -1.09
CA ILE A 67 -1.55 -16.28 0.38
C ILE A 67 -1.26 -14.86 0.85
N ILE A 68 -0.25 -14.19 0.27
CA ILE A 68 0.18 -12.86 0.73
C ILE A 68 -0.98 -11.85 0.61
N PRO A 69 -1.63 -11.66 -0.57
CA PRO A 69 -2.74 -10.71 -0.66
C PRO A 69 -3.96 -11.11 0.16
N ALA A 70 -4.22 -12.42 0.32
CA ALA A 70 -5.34 -12.89 1.13
C ALA A 70 -5.17 -12.56 2.62
N ILE A 71 -3.97 -12.79 3.17
CA ILE A 71 -3.65 -12.43 4.56
C ILE A 71 -3.68 -10.91 4.73
N ASP A 72 -3.07 -10.16 3.81
CA ASP A 72 -3.08 -8.69 3.83
C ASP A 72 -4.52 -8.14 3.88
N THR A 73 -5.37 -8.62 2.98
CA THR A 73 -6.79 -8.24 2.92
C THR A 73 -7.54 -8.62 4.20
N ALA A 74 -7.30 -9.81 4.75
CA ALA A 74 -7.93 -10.25 5.99
C ALA A 74 -7.54 -9.37 7.18
N VAL A 75 -6.27 -8.98 7.28
CA VAL A 75 -5.78 -8.06 8.32
C VAL A 75 -6.38 -6.67 8.11
N ALA A 76 -6.45 -6.16 6.88
CA ALA A 76 -7.08 -4.88 6.57
C ALA A 76 -8.58 -4.86 6.97
N LEU A 77 -9.31 -5.94 6.71
CA LEU A 77 -10.71 -6.08 7.15
C LEU A 77 -10.82 -6.08 8.68
N LEU A 78 -9.96 -6.81 9.39
CA LEU A 78 -9.92 -6.83 10.85
C LEU A 78 -9.60 -5.45 11.44
N ALA A 79 -8.71 -4.69 10.80
CA ALA A 79 -8.40 -3.31 11.17
C ALA A 79 -9.61 -2.39 10.96
N GLY A 80 -10.32 -2.53 9.83
CA GLY A 80 -11.58 -1.84 9.57
C GLY A 80 -12.62 -2.07 10.67
N PHE A 81 -12.83 -3.34 11.08
CA PHE A 81 -13.70 -3.70 12.21
C PHE A 81 -13.16 -3.26 13.58
N ALA A 82 -11.86 -2.98 13.71
CA ALA A 82 -11.31 -2.44 14.94
C ALA A 82 -11.58 -0.93 15.06
N VAL A 83 -11.51 -0.19 13.94
CA VAL A 83 -11.58 1.28 13.92
C VAL A 83 -13.01 1.77 13.70
N LEU A 84 -13.67 1.39 12.61
CA LEU A 84 -14.92 2.03 12.17
C LEU A 84 -16.10 1.87 13.15
N PRO A 85 -16.33 0.70 13.79
CA PRO A 85 -17.39 0.60 14.80
C PRO A 85 -17.15 1.54 15.98
N ALA A 86 -15.90 1.70 16.42
CA ALA A 86 -15.52 2.62 17.49
C ALA A 86 -15.66 4.09 17.09
N VAL A 87 -15.33 4.45 15.85
CA VAL A 87 -15.53 5.82 15.32
C VAL A 87 -16.97 6.26 15.51
N PHE A 88 -17.94 5.41 15.13
CA PHE A 88 -19.35 5.72 15.27
C PHE A 88 -19.84 5.64 16.72
N ALA A 89 -19.34 4.68 17.51
CA ALA A 89 -19.69 4.54 18.92
C ALA A 89 -19.29 5.77 19.76
N PHE A 90 -18.15 6.38 19.45
CA PHE A 90 -17.65 7.58 20.15
C PHE A 90 -18.04 8.90 19.46
N GLY A 91 -18.78 8.85 18.35
CA GLY A 91 -19.21 10.05 17.62
C GLY A 91 -18.10 10.80 16.89
N PHE A 92 -17.00 10.11 16.53
CA PHE A 92 -15.93 10.67 15.72
C PHE A 92 -16.32 10.75 14.25
N GLU A 93 -15.71 11.70 13.53
CA GLU A 93 -15.93 11.86 12.10
C GLU A 93 -15.16 10.78 11.31
N PRO A 94 -15.83 9.95 10.49
CA PRO A 94 -15.15 8.99 9.62
C PRO A 94 -14.39 9.74 8.52
N GLY A 95 -13.17 9.31 8.21
CA GLY A 95 -12.36 9.91 7.15
C GLY A 95 -11.38 10.99 7.60
N ALA A 96 -11.14 11.16 8.91
CA ALA A 96 -10.11 12.06 9.45
C ALA A 96 -8.65 11.62 9.19
N GLY A 97 -8.43 10.81 8.14
CA GLY A 97 -7.10 10.41 7.69
C GLY A 97 -6.28 9.60 8.71
N PRO A 98 -4.94 9.64 8.60
CA PRO A 98 -4.02 8.86 9.44
C PRO A 98 -4.18 9.08 10.94
N SER A 99 -4.60 10.29 11.36
CA SER A 99 -4.84 10.63 12.77
C SER A 99 -5.99 9.85 13.41
N LEU A 100 -6.91 9.30 12.62
CA LEU A 100 -8.11 8.64 13.13
C LEU A 100 -7.78 7.44 14.03
N MET A 101 -6.75 6.67 13.70
CA MET A 101 -6.29 5.54 14.52
C MET A 101 -5.79 6.01 15.90
N PHE A 102 -5.06 7.12 15.93
CA PHE A 102 -4.45 7.68 17.14
C PHE A 102 -5.43 8.41 18.05
N ILE A 103 -6.65 8.66 17.60
CA ILE A 103 -7.74 9.20 18.43
C ILE A 103 -8.67 8.06 18.83
N THR A 104 -9.10 7.26 17.86
CA THR A 104 -10.15 6.25 18.06
C THR A 104 -9.72 5.12 18.98
N LEU A 105 -8.53 4.56 18.75
CA LEU A 105 -8.12 3.36 19.48
C LEU A 105 -7.77 3.64 20.94
N PRO A 106 -7.10 4.76 21.30
CA PRO A 106 -7.00 5.17 22.70
C PRO A 106 -8.36 5.27 23.40
N SER A 107 -9.38 5.88 22.78
CA SER A 107 -10.73 5.93 23.37
C SER A 107 -11.35 4.54 23.55
N VAL A 108 -11.12 3.60 22.63
CA VAL A 108 -11.52 2.20 22.81
C VAL A 108 -10.85 1.61 24.05
N PHE A 109 -9.54 1.80 24.20
CA PHE A 109 -8.80 1.25 25.34
C PHE A 109 -9.27 1.87 26.66
N ASP A 110 -9.51 3.18 26.72
CA ASP A 110 -10.02 3.86 27.91
C ASP A 110 -11.41 3.35 28.34
N SER A 111 -12.22 2.86 27.40
CA SER A 111 -13.52 2.24 27.67
C SER A 111 -13.45 0.79 28.16
N MET A 112 -12.26 0.20 28.25
CA MET A 112 -12.04 -1.19 28.65
C MET A 112 -11.45 -1.30 30.05
N PRO A 113 -11.86 -2.30 30.86
CA PRO A 113 -11.08 -2.69 32.02
C PRO A 113 -9.69 -3.15 31.56
N PHE A 114 -8.65 -2.71 32.27
CA PHE A 114 -7.24 -2.90 31.88
C PHE A 114 -6.86 -2.25 30.53
N GLY A 115 -7.57 -1.20 30.11
CA GLY A 115 -7.33 -0.46 28.87
C GLY A 115 -5.87 -0.10 28.62
N GLN A 116 -5.17 0.42 29.63
CA GLN A 116 -3.76 0.79 29.53
C GLN A 116 -2.86 -0.38 29.13
N PHE A 117 -3.12 -1.60 29.65
CA PHE A 117 -2.35 -2.79 29.26
C PHE A 117 -2.56 -3.13 27.79
N PHE A 118 -3.82 -3.12 27.32
CA PHE A 118 -4.13 -3.36 25.91
C PHE A 118 -3.58 -2.27 25.00
N GLY A 119 -3.61 -1.01 25.43
CA GLY A 119 -3.02 0.11 24.71
C GLY A 119 -1.51 -0.03 24.54
N ILE A 120 -0.77 -0.32 25.62
CA ILE A 120 0.68 -0.57 25.57
C ILE A 120 0.99 -1.73 24.62
N LEU A 121 0.31 -2.86 24.77
CA LEU A 121 0.52 -4.02 23.92
C LEU A 121 0.24 -3.70 22.44
N PHE A 122 -0.84 -2.97 22.16
CA PHE A 122 -1.21 -2.58 20.82
C PHE A 122 -0.17 -1.68 20.14
N PHE A 123 0.29 -0.63 20.82
CA PHE A 123 1.31 0.26 20.24
C PHE A 123 2.67 -0.41 20.08
N ILE A 124 3.03 -1.37 20.95
CA ILE A 124 4.22 -2.21 20.74
C ILE A 124 4.06 -3.06 19.47
N LEU A 125 2.90 -3.68 19.26
CA LEU A 125 2.66 -4.49 18.06
C LEU A 125 2.65 -3.64 16.78
N ILE A 126 2.05 -2.46 16.82
CA ILE A 126 2.13 -1.49 15.71
C ILE A 126 3.57 -1.09 15.43
N LEU A 127 4.37 -0.81 16.48
CA LEU A 127 5.77 -0.44 16.32
C LEU A 127 6.54 -1.53 15.55
N PHE A 128 6.36 -2.79 15.92
CA PHE A 128 7.00 -3.90 15.22
C PHE A 128 6.49 -4.04 13.77
N ALA A 129 5.18 -3.90 13.54
CA ALA A 129 4.62 -3.96 12.19
C ALA A 129 5.14 -2.81 11.29
N ALA A 130 5.19 -1.58 11.80
CA ALA A 130 5.74 -0.45 11.08
C ALA A 130 7.24 -0.59 10.83
N LEU A 131 7.98 -1.11 11.81
CA LEU A 131 9.42 -1.33 11.70
C LEU A 131 9.77 -2.37 10.64
N THR A 132 9.05 -3.50 10.58
CA THR A 132 9.31 -4.54 9.56
C THR A 132 9.02 -4.04 8.16
N SER A 133 7.95 -3.27 7.96
CA SER A 133 7.67 -2.60 6.68
C SER A 133 8.75 -1.57 6.31
N ALA A 134 9.20 -0.75 7.27
CA ALA A 134 10.27 0.22 7.02
C ALA A 134 11.59 -0.46 6.63
N ILE A 135 11.94 -1.59 7.26
CA ILE A 135 13.11 -2.39 6.89
C ILE A 135 12.99 -2.89 5.45
N SER A 136 11.81 -3.37 5.04
CA SER A 136 11.56 -3.82 3.67
C SER A 136 11.82 -2.72 2.63
N LEU A 137 11.31 -1.52 2.88
CA LEU A 137 11.50 -0.37 1.99
C LEU A 137 12.96 0.08 1.92
N LEU A 138 13.65 0.12 3.07
CA LEU A 138 15.06 0.47 3.14
C LEU A 138 15.93 -0.53 2.36
N GLU A 139 15.61 -1.81 2.47
CA GLU A 139 16.36 -2.89 1.82
C GLU A 139 16.38 -2.76 0.29
N VAL A 140 15.33 -2.23 -0.33
CA VAL A 140 15.29 -1.98 -1.78
C VAL A 140 16.43 -1.06 -2.22
N VAL A 141 16.54 0.09 -1.55
CA VAL A 141 17.54 1.11 -1.89
C VAL A 141 18.93 0.64 -1.50
N VAL A 142 19.06 -0.03 -0.35
CA VAL A 142 20.34 -0.59 0.12
C VAL A 142 20.85 -1.66 -0.85
N ALA A 143 20.01 -2.61 -1.28
CA ALA A 143 20.37 -3.63 -2.25
C ALA A 143 20.82 -3.02 -3.58
N PHE A 144 20.05 -2.06 -4.11
CA PHE A 144 20.43 -1.33 -5.33
C PHE A 144 21.81 -0.66 -5.22
N VAL A 145 22.08 0.00 -4.09
CA VAL A 145 23.34 0.71 -3.86
C VAL A 145 24.51 -0.25 -3.72
N ILE A 146 24.33 -1.38 -3.02
CA ILE A 146 25.35 -2.42 -2.90
C ILE A 146 25.66 -3.01 -4.28
N ASP A 147 24.64 -3.33 -5.08
CA ASP A 147 24.82 -3.96 -6.38
C ASP A 147 25.44 -3.01 -7.41
N THR A 148 25.10 -1.72 -7.37
CA THR A 148 25.56 -0.73 -8.34
C THR A 148 26.92 -0.15 -7.96
N PHE A 149 27.09 0.28 -6.70
CA PHE A 149 28.28 0.99 -6.25
C PHE A 149 29.29 0.09 -5.53
N LYS A 150 28.96 -1.20 -5.34
CA LYS A 150 29.83 -2.22 -4.72
C LYS A 150 30.39 -1.81 -3.35
N ILE A 151 29.60 -1.06 -2.58
CA ILE A 151 29.96 -0.67 -1.21
C ILE A 151 29.47 -1.70 -0.18
N GLU A 152 30.14 -1.78 0.96
CA GLU A 152 29.75 -2.69 2.05
C GLU A 152 28.34 -2.37 2.58
N ARG A 153 27.55 -3.41 2.86
CA ARG A 153 26.16 -3.32 3.33
C ARG A 153 26.00 -2.37 4.51
N LYS A 154 26.82 -2.50 5.56
CA LYS A 154 26.74 -1.63 6.75
C LYS A 154 26.90 -0.15 6.39
N LYS A 155 27.83 0.16 5.49
CA LYS A 155 28.07 1.53 5.02
C LYS A 155 26.89 2.04 4.19
N ALA A 156 26.38 1.22 3.26
CA ALA A 156 25.20 1.55 2.46
C ALA A 156 23.99 1.86 3.34
N THR A 157 23.68 0.99 4.31
CA THR A 157 22.56 1.17 5.24
C THR A 157 22.69 2.46 6.03
N ILE A 158 23.85 2.76 6.62
CA ILE A 158 24.04 4.00 7.39
C ILE A 158 23.83 5.23 6.49
N ILE A 159 24.45 5.26 5.31
CA ILE A 159 24.34 6.39 4.38
C ILE A 159 22.89 6.62 3.97
N ILE A 160 22.20 5.57 3.51
CA ILE A 160 20.82 5.68 3.03
C ILE A 160 19.87 6.04 4.17
N SER A 161 20.00 5.41 5.34
CA SER A 161 19.18 5.77 6.51
C SER A 161 19.39 7.21 6.95
N THR A 162 20.63 7.73 6.91
CA THR A 162 20.91 9.13 7.21
C THR A 162 20.26 10.06 6.19
N ILE A 163 20.35 9.76 4.90
CA ILE A 163 19.69 10.55 3.84
C ILE A 163 18.17 10.55 4.05
N LEU A 164 17.56 9.38 4.26
CA LEU A 164 16.12 9.24 4.48
C LEU A 164 15.67 9.94 5.76
N PHE A 165 16.47 9.92 6.83
CA PHE A 165 16.19 10.67 8.05
C PHE A 165 16.06 12.17 7.77
N PHE A 166 17.02 12.75 7.02
CA PHE A 166 16.96 14.17 6.69
C PHE A 166 15.80 14.52 5.74
N ILE A 167 15.43 13.63 4.82
CA ILE A 167 14.23 13.79 3.98
C ILE A 167 12.94 13.67 4.82
N GLY A 168 12.93 12.85 5.87
CA GLY A 168 11.79 12.68 6.76
C GLY A 168 11.49 13.90 7.65
N ILE A 169 12.49 14.73 7.95
CA ILE A 169 12.31 15.96 8.75
C ILE A 169 11.28 16.91 8.12
N PRO A 170 11.43 17.37 6.87
CA PRO A 170 10.43 18.25 6.25
C PRO A 170 9.06 17.58 6.07
N CYS A 171 9.00 16.25 5.85
CA CYS A 171 7.73 15.50 5.85
C CYS A 171 6.99 15.60 7.20
N SER A 172 7.72 15.48 8.30
CA SER A 172 7.15 15.62 9.65
C SER A 172 6.73 17.06 9.92
N LEU A 173 7.58 18.04 9.60
CA LEU A 173 7.31 19.46 9.82
C LEU A 173 6.14 20.00 8.98
N ALA A 174 5.89 19.45 7.80
CA ALA A 174 4.77 19.81 6.93
C ALA A 174 3.39 19.53 7.58
N ASN A 175 3.31 18.52 8.45
CA ASN A 175 2.10 18.21 9.21
C ASN A 175 2.00 19.03 10.52
N GLY A 176 3.03 19.80 10.87
CA GLY A 176 3.08 20.64 12.05
C GLY A 176 2.88 22.14 11.73
N PRO A 177 2.79 23.00 12.75
CA PRO A 177 2.52 24.43 12.57
C PRO A 177 3.64 25.20 11.86
N VAL A 178 4.82 24.60 11.68
CA VAL A 178 6.02 25.27 11.16
C VAL A 178 6.03 25.34 9.63
N MET A 179 5.59 24.29 8.93
CA MET A 179 5.63 24.22 7.46
C MET A 179 4.26 23.93 6.82
N LYS A 180 3.17 23.96 7.59
CA LYS A 180 1.82 23.69 7.09
C LYS A 180 1.43 24.56 5.89
N ASP A 181 1.85 25.83 5.89
CA ASP A 181 1.48 26.81 4.85
C ASP A 181 2.47 26.85 3.68
N VAL A 182 3.56 26.05 3.73
CA VAL A 182 4.53 25.97 2.64
C VAL A 182 4.05 24.93 1.63
N LEU A 183 3.44 25.42 0.55
CA LEU A 183 2.87 24.58 -0.51
C LEU A 183 3.81 24.49 -1.72
N ILE A 184 3.99 23.26 -2.23
CA ILE A 184 4.70 22.92 -3.45
C ILE A 184 3.65 22.34 -4.41
N PHE A 185 3.41 23.00 -5.54
CA PHE A 185 2.35 22.61 -6.50
C PHE A 185 0.95 22.44 -5.87
N GLY A 186 0.65 23.18 -4.80
CA GLY A 186 -0.63 23.10 -4.08
C GLY A 186 -0.70 22.03 -2.98
N TYR A 187 0.35 21.24 -2.81
CA TYR A 187 0.48 20.22 -1.75
C TYR A 187 1.47 20.67 -0.69
N ASN A 188 1.27 20.28 0.58
CA ASN A 188 2.37 20.40 1.55
C ASN A 188 3.47 19.37 1.20
N PHE A 189 4.65 19.48 1.81
CA PHE A 189 5.78 18.62 1.46
C PHE A 189 5.49 17.12 1.64
N PHE A 190 4.76 16.73 2.69
CA PHE A 190 4.39 15.34 2.93
C PHE A 190 3.47 14.81 1.83
N ASP A 191 2.40 15.53 1.54
CA ASP A 191 1.42 15.16 0.51
C ASP A 191 2.05 15.11 -0.88
N PHE A 192 2.98 16.01 -1.18
CA PHE A 192 3.73 16.01 -2.45
C PHE A 192 4.60 14.74 -2.58
N MET A 193 5.32 14.36 -1.53
CA MET A 193 6.15 13.15 -1.53
C MET A 193 5.29 11.88 -1.63
N SER A 194 4.17 11.83 -0.91
CA SER A 194 3.19 10.74 -1.01
C SER A 194 2.62 10.64 -2.42
N PHE A 195 2.20 11.75 -3.03
CA PHE A 195 1.73 11.78 -4.41
C PHE A 195 2.80 11.28 -5.39
N LEU A 196 4.03 11.76 -5.27
CA LEU A 196 5.12 11.34 -6.14
C LEU A 196 5.36 9.82 -6.05
N ALA A 197 5.36 9.27 -4.83
CA ALA A 197 5.59 7.84 -4.62
C ALA A 197 4.39 6.99 -5.05
N GLU A 198 3.22 7.21 -4.44
CA GLU A 198 2.04 6.33 -4.53
C GLU A 198 1.27 6.51 -5.83
N ASN A 199 1.15 7.74 -6.32
CA ASN A 199 0.32 8.08 -7.47
C ASN A 199 1.12 8.09 -8.78
N LEU A 200 2.41 8.43 -8.75
CA LEU A 200 3.25 8.51 -9.96
C LEU A 200 4.20 7.32 -10.12
N LEU A 201 5.11 7.10 -9.17
CA LEU A 201 6.21 6.14 -9.34
C LEU A 201 5.78 4.68 -9.20
N MET A 202 4.97 4.33 -8.21
CA MET A 202 4.53 2.94 -8.01
C MET A 202 3.70 2.40 -9.18
N PRO A 203 2.66 3.10 -9.69
CA PRO A 203 1.90 2.60 -10.83
C PRO A 203 2.78 2.54 -12.09
N LEU A 204 3.66 3.53 -12.31
CA LEU A 204 4.60 3.49 -13.43
C LEU A 204 5.54 2.29 -13.34
N GLY A 205 6.09 2.00 -12.16
CA GLY A 205 6.90 0.82 -11.92
C GLY A 205 6.13 -0.48 -12.20
N GLY A 206 4.88 -0.56 -11.75
CA GLY A 206 3.98 -1.67 -12.06
C GLY A 206 3.72 -1.85 -13.57
N LEU A 207 3.49 -0.74 -14.28
CA LEU A 207 3.25 -0.73 -15.74
C LEU A 207 4.48 -1.22 -16.50
N LEU A 208 5.65 -0.68 -16.18
CA LEU A 208 6.92 -1.08 -16.80
C LEU A 208 7.23 -2.55 -16.53
N MET A 209 6.94 -3.05 -15.33
CA MET A 209 7.06 -4.48 -15.02
C MET A 209 6.09 -5.34 -15.83
N CYS A 210 4.84 -4.92 -15.99
CA CYS A 210 3.89 -5.65 -16.85
C CYS A 210 4.37 -5.71 -18.30
N ILE A 211 4.88 -4.60 -18.84
CA ILE A 211 5.42 -4.54 -20.20
C ILE A 211 6.67 -5.43 -20.32
N PHE A 212 7.57 -5.35 -19.35
CA PHE A 212 8.79 -6.15 -19.34
C PHE A 212 8.49 -7.65 -19.33
N ILE A 213 7.66 -8.13 -18.40
CA ILE A 213 7.30 -9.54 -18.30
C ILE A 213 6.43 -10.00 -19.49
N GLY A 214 5.44 -9.19 -19.87
CA GLY A 214 4.48 -9.55 -20.92
C GLY A 214 5.09 -9.59 -22.31
N TYR A 215 6.00 -8.67 -22.62
CA TYR A 215 6.43 -8.40 -24.00
C TYR A 215 7.95 -8.43 -24.23
N VAL A 216 8.79 -8.06 -23.25
CA VAL A 216 10.25 -7.97 -23.45
C VAL A 216 10.94 -9.27 -23.07
N TRP A 217 10.78 -9.72 -21.82
CA TRP A 217 11.32 -10.99 -21.35
C TRP A 217 10.43 -12.16 -21.80
N GLY A 218 9.12 -11.96 -21.83
CA GLY A 218 8.17 -12.92 -22.37
C GLY A 218 7.60 -13.89 -21.33
N VAL A 219 6.32 -14.21 -21.53
CA VAL A 219 5.53 -15.01 -20.57
C VAL A 219 5.99 -16.46 -20.44
N ASP A 220 6.68 -17.01 -21.43
CA ASP A 220 7.17 -18.39 -21.37
C ASP A 220 8.41 -18.49 -20.49
N ASN A 221 9.36 -17.56 -20.61
CA ASN A 221 10.55 -17.52 -19.75
C ASN A 221 10.20 -17.40 -18.26
N ILE A 222 9.27 -16.52 -17.91
CA ILE A 222 8.81 -16.42 -16.51
C ILE A 222 8.01 -17.64 -16.08
N SER A 223 7.27 -18.29 -16.98
CA SER A 223 6.52 -19.51 -16.64
C SER A 223 7.47 -20.65 -16.27
N ASP A 224 8.59 -20.77 -16.98
CA ASP A 224 9.62 -21.76 -16.71
C ASP A 224 10.28 -21.50 -15.34
N GLU A 225 10.57 -20.23 -15.03
CA GLU A 225 11.12 -19.83 -13.73
C GLU A 225 10.14 -20.10 -12.57
N ILE A 226 8.86 -19.76 -12.73
CA ILE A 226 7.81 -20.05 -11.73
C ILE A 226 7.64 -21.55 -11.51
N SER A 227 7.80 -22.34 -12.56
CA SER A 227 7.76 -23.80 -12.45
C SER A 227 9.04 -24.39 -11.82
N CYS A 228 10.08 -23.57 -11.61
CA CYS A 228 11.45 -23.99 -11.29
C CYS A 228 11.91 -25.14 -12.21
N ASN A 229 11.79 -24.95 -13.52
CA ASN A 229 12.08 -25.97 -14.54
C ASN A 229 11.31 -27.29 -14.33
N GLY A 230 10.01 -27.20 -13.99
CA GLY A 230 9.10 -28.34 -13.89
C GLY A 230 8.94 -28.96 -12.49
N LYS A 231 9.58 -28.40 -11.45
CA LYS A 231 9.39 -28.83 -10.05
C LYS A 231 7.99 -28.48 -9.51
N TYR A 232 7.43 -27.35 -9.93
CA TYR A 232 6.08 -26.92 -9.59
C TYR A 232 5.21 -26.79 -10.84
N ARG A 233 3.92 -27.15 -10.73
CA ARG A 233 2.95 -26.92 -11.82
C ARG A 233 2.38 -25.52 -11.69
N PHE A 234 2.64 -24.67 -12.67
CA PHE A 234 2.04 -23.34 -12.76
C PHE A 234 0.61 -23.44 -13.29
N ARG A 235 -0.37 -23.62 -12.40
CA ARG A 235 -1.77 -23.93 -12.77
C ARG A 235 -2.50 -22.71 -13.31
N SER A 236 -2.20 -21.54 -12.79
CA SER A 236 -2.81 -20.26 -13.17
C SER A 236 -2.13 -19.59 -14.38
N LYS A 237 -1.21 -20.26 -15.10
CA LYS A 237 -0.53 -19.72 -16.29
C LYS A 237 -1.48 -18.98 -17.27
N PRO A 238 -2.59 -19.57 -17.76
CA PRO A 238 -3.43 -18.87 -18.74
C PRO A 238 -4.06 -17.60 -18.17
N PHE A 239 -4.49 -17.62 -16.90
CA PHE A 239 -5.00 -16.43 -16.21
C PHE A 239 -3.91 -15.36 -16.05
N PHE A 240 -2.72 -15.76 -15.60
CA PHE A 240 -1.57 -14.87 -15.45
C PHE A 240 -1.19 -14.19 -16.77
N VAL A 241 -1.14 -14.95 -17.88
CA VAL A 241 -0.80 -14.39 -19.20
C VAL A 241 -1.81 -13.33 -19.64
N ILE A 242 -3.11 -13.56 -19.44
CA ILE A 242 -4.15 -12.58 -19.79
C ILE A 242 -4.00 -11.33 -18.91
N MET A 243 -3.77 -11.52 -17.61
CA MET A 243 -3.60 -10.42 -16.67
C MET A 243 -2.39 -9.57 -17.01
N ILE A 244 -1.21 -10.18 -17.18
CA ILE A 244 0.04 -9.42 -17.35
C ILE A 244 0.16 -8.75 -18.72
N LYS A 245 -0.39 -9.36 -19.77
CA LYS A 245 -0.33 -8.79 -21.13
C LYS A 245 -1.41 -7.74 -21.38
N TYR A 246 -2.63 -7.96 -20.89
CA TYR A 246 -3.77 -7.15 -21.31
C TYR A 246 -4.40 -6.38 -20.16
N ILE A 247 -4.84 -7.07 -19.11
CA ILE A 247 -5.71 -6.44 -18.11
C ILE A 247 -4.91 -5.51 -17.19
N ALA A 248 -3.87 -6.01 -16.53
CA ALA A 248 -3.05 -5.25 -15.60
C ALA A 248 -2.42 -3.99 -16.24
N PRO A 249 -1.71 -4.07 -17.39
CA PRO A 249 -1.11 -2.86 -17.96
C PRO A 249 -2.14 -1.80 -18.34
N VAL A 250 -3.32 -2.20 -18.86
CA VAL A 250 -4.39 -1.24 -19.19
C VAL A 250 -4.97 -0.60 -17.94
N LEU A 251 -5.30 -1.38 -16.91
CA LEU A 251 -5.83 -0.85 -15.65
C LEU A 251 -4.83 0.08 -14.95
N ILE A 252 -3.56 -0.34 -14.87
CA ILE A 252 -2.48 0.47 -14.29
C ILE A 252 -2.29 1.76 -15.07
N PHE A 253 -2.32 1.70 -16.40
CA PHE A 253 -2.20 2.90 -17.24
C PHE A 253 -3.36 3.87 -17.03
N ILE A 254 -4.59 3.39 -16.92
CA ILE A 254 -5.76 4.23 -16.63
C ILE A 254 -5.63 4.89 -15.26
N ILE A 255 -5.19 4.14 -14.23
CA ILE A 255 -4.93 4.69 -12.89
C ILE A 255 -3.88 5.78 -12.96
N TRP A 256 -2.77 5.50 -13.63
CA TRP A 256 -1.66 6.43 -13.75
C TRP A 256 -2.08 7.72 -14.45
N LEU A 257 -2.86 7.65 -15.52
CA LEU A 257 -3.42 8.82 -16.21
C LEU A 257 -4.40 9.62 -15.35
N ASN A 258 -5.21 8.94 -14.53
CA ASN A 258 -6.11 9.62 -13.60
C ASN A 258 -5.35 10.34 -12.49
N ALA A 259 -4.32 9.69 -11.97
CA ALA A 259 -3.48 10.19 -10.89
C ALA A 259 -2.73 11.47 -11.26
N ILE A 260 -2.26 11.61 -12.51
CA ILE A 260 -1.60 12.83 -13.01
C ILE A 260 -2.57 13.92 -13.48
N GLU A 261 -3.87 13.80 -13.19
CA GLU A 261 -4.95 14.70 -13.63
C GLU A 261 -5.09 14.89 -15.16
N VAL A 262 -4.39 14.09 -15.95
CA VAL A 262 -4.48 14.12 -17.43
C VAL A 262 -5.79 13.48 -17.90
N LEU A 263 -6.27 12.42 -17.25
CA LEU A 263 -7.51 11.74 -17.65
C LEU A 263 -8.77 12.62 -17.48
N PRO A 264 -8.99 13.31 -16.34
CA PRO A 264 -10.09 14.28 -16.23
C PRO A 264 -10.05 15.36 -17.31
N TYR A 265 -8.86 15.84 -17.67
CA TYR A 265 -8.67 16.84 -18.72
C TYR A 265 -9.04 16.29 -20.11
N ILE A 266 -8.61 15.06 -20.44
CA ILE A 266 -8.95 14.38 -21.70
C ILE A 266 -10.46 14.08 -21.78
N LEU A 267 -11.07 13.57 -20.71
CA LEU A 267 -12.51 13.28 -20.69
C LEU A 267 -13.35 14.55 -20.90
N LYS A 268 -12.90 15.68 -20.33
CA LYS A 268 -13.50 17.00 -20.56
C LYS A 268 -13.40 17.47 -22.02
N ILE A 269 -12.31 17.16 -22.73
CA ILE A 269 -12.16 17.42 -24.17
C ILE A 269 -13.18 16.62 -24.99
N PHE A 270 -13.46 15.38 -24.59
CA PHE A 270 -14.43 14.51 -25.27
C PHE A 270 -15.88 14.70 -24.79
N GLY A 271 -16.16 15.68 -23.93
CA GLY A 271 -17.50 15.94 -23.42
C GLY A 271 -18.06 14.84 -22.50
N ILE A 272 -17.18 13.98 -21.97
CA ILE A 272 -17.54 12.93 -21.01
C ILE A 272 -17.35 13.51 -19.62
N THR A 273 -18.44 13.82 -18.94
CA THR A 273 -18.43 14.26 -17.54
C THR A 273 -18.34 13.05 -16.60
N LEU A 274 -17.40 13.11 -15.66
CA LEU A 274 -17.26 12.19 -14.52
C LEU A 274 -18.39 12.36 -13.50
#